data_AF-A0AAJ6CG87-F1
#
_entry.id   AF-A0AAJ6CG87-F1
#
_cell.length_a   1.000
_cell.length_b   1.000
_cell.length_c   1.000
_cell.angle_alpha   90.00
_cell.angle_beta   90.00
_cell.angle_gamma   90.00
#
_symmetry.space_group_name_H-M   'P 1'
#
loop_
_entity.id
_entity.type
_entity.pdbx_description
1 polymer ?
#
loop_
_entity_poly.entity_id
_entity_poly.type
_entity_poly.pdbx_seq_one_letter_code
_entity_poly.pdbx_strand_id
1 'polypeptide(L)'
;MSAIAFKFPKDGWQTILLIALFLYVDSAKVGTVGARIRELVGGHRVMDIIRKLVVYVHIAEALAMFAVNVKRNAPLGTALKWSLTTLVVGYPSWITFGRMSHITDLQA
;
A
#
# COMPACT_ATOMS: atom_id res chain seq x y z
N MET A 1 -22.22 5.03 16.51
CA MET A 1 -20.99 5.12 15.69
C MET A 1 -20.45 3.71 15.49
N SER A 2 -20.53 3.17 14.28
CA SER A 2 -19.91 1.87 13.95
C SER A 2 -18.39 2.05 13.85
N ALA A 3 -17.64 1.38 14.72
CA ALA A 3 -16.18 1.30 14.61
C ALA A 3 -15.84 0.52 13.34
N ILE A 4 -15.33 1.24 12.33
CA ILE A 4 -14.90 0.67 11.06
C ILE A 4 -13.71 -0.25 11.33
N ALA A 5 -13.96 -1.57 11.34
CA ALA A 5 -12.90 -2.57 11.42
C ALA A 5 -12.27 -2.75 10.04
N PHE A 6 -11.02 -2.32 9.90
CA PHE A 6 -10.21 -2.64 8.73
C PHE A 6 -10.09 -4.16 8.58
N LYS A 7 -10.51 -4.72 7.44
CA LYS A 7 -10.29 -6.12 7.09
C LYS A 7 -9.28 -6.20 5.97
N PHE A 8 -8.16 -6.87 6.23
CA PHE A 8 -7.19 -7.20 5.20
C PHE A 8 -7.90 -7.98 4.07
N PRO A 9 -7.64 -7.67 2.79
CA PRO A 9 -8.20 -8.45 1.68
C PRO A 9 -7.77 -9.91 1.81
N LYS A 10 -8.65 -10.84 1.42
CA LYS A 10 -8.35 -12.28 1.42
C LYS A 10 -7.12 -12.63 0.60
N ASP A 11 -6.80 -11.83 -0.41
CA ASP A 11 -5.66 -12.01 -1.31
C ASP A 11 -4.43 -11.16 -0.90
N GLY A 12 -4.54 -10.38 0.17
CA GLY A 12 -3.46 -9.49 0.64
C GLY A 12 -2.21 -10.22 1.14
N TRP A 13 -2.29 -11.53 1.35
CA TRP A 13 -1.13 -12.37 1.70
C TRP A 13 -0.08 -12.38 0.57
N GLN A 14 -0.49 -12.25 -0.69
CA GLN A 14 0.43 -12.19 -1.83
C GLN A 14 1.34 -10.96 -1.74
N THR A 15 0.77 -9.82 -1.35
CA THR A 15 1.53 -8.58 -1.11
C THR A 15 2.53 -8.76 0.03
N ILE A 16 2.13 -9.42 1.12
CA ILE A 16 3.02 -9.71 2.26
C ILE A 16 4.19 -10.59 1.81
N LEU A 17 3.93 -11.63 1.00
CA LEU A 17 4.99 -12.49 0.47
C LEU A 17 5.93 -11.75 -0.47
N LEU A 18 5.41 -10.87 -1.33
CA LEU A 18 6.24 -10.06 -2.22
C LEU A 18 7.14 -9.10 -1.44
N ILE A 19 6.61 -8.47 -0.37
CA ILE A 19 7.40 -7.61 0.52
C ILE A 19 8.47 -8.44 1.24
N ALA A 20 8.09 -9.60 1.80
CA ALA A 20 9.03 -10.47 2.49
C ALA A 20 10.15 -10.97 1.57
N LEU A 21 9.82 -11.36 0.33
CA LEU A 21 10.78 -11.76 -0.68
C LEU A 21 11.70 -10.61 -1.07
N PHE A 22 11.14 -9.41 -1.31
CA PHE A 22 11.93 -8.22 -1.62
C PHE A 22 12.93 -7.92 -0.50
N LEU A 23 12.47 -7.89 0.76
CA LEU A 23 13.34 -7.63 1.92
C LEU A 23 14.41 -8.71 2.10
N TYR A 24 14.04 -9.99 1.89
CA TYR A 24 14.99 -11.10 1.93
C TYR A 24 16.10 -10.94 0.90
N VAL A 25 15.75 -10.63 -0.36
CA VAL A 25 16.71 -10.43 -1.46
C VAL A 25 17.56 -9.19 -1.24
N ASP A 26 16.94 -8.07 -0.84
CA ASP A 26 17.60 -6.79 -0.64
C ASP A 26 18.62 -6.84 0.49
N SER A 27 18.25 -7.45 1.63
CA SER A 27 19.07 -7.55 2.84
C SER A 27 19.98 -8.79 2.86
N ALA A 28 20.02 -9.55 1.76
CA ALA A 28 20.76 -10.80 1.70
C ALA A 28 22.27 -10.60 1.89
N LYS A 29 22.86 -11.41 2.76
CA LYS A 29 24.32 -11.48 2.93
C LYS A 29 24.98 -12.11 1.72
N VAL A 30 26.21 -11.68 1.42
CA VAL A 30 27.03 -12.24 0.32
C VAL A 30 27.13 -13.76 0.47
N GLY A 31 27.02 -14.49 -0.65
CA GLY A 31 27.09 -15.95 -0.69
C GLY A 31 25.77 -16.69 -0.45
N THR A 32 24.70 -15.99 -0.05
CA THR A 32 23.37 -16.60 0.13
C THR A 32 22.57 -16.68 -1.18
N VAL A 33 21.50 -17.50 -1.20
CA VAL A 33 20.56 -17.58 -2.32
C VAL A 33 19.94 -16.21 -2.63
N GLY A 34 19.53 -15.46 -1.58
CA GLY A 34 19.01 -14.10 -1.75
C GLY A 34 19.99 -13.16 -2.46
N ALA A 35 21.29 -13.24 -2.15
CA ALA A 35 22.30 -12.42 -2.82
C ALA A 35 22.48 -12.82 -4.29
N ARG A 36 22.41 -14.12 -4.62
CA ARG A 36 22.42 -14.57 -6.01
C ARG A 36 21.21 -14.06 -6.79
N ILE A 37 20.02 -14.13 -6.19
CA ILE A 37 18.80 -13.56 -6.79
C ILE A 37 18.97 -12.06 -7.00
N ARG A 38 19.51 -11.34 -6.01
CA ARG A 38 19.80 -9.90 -6.11
C ARG A 38 20.69 -9.59 -7.32
N GLU A 39 21.79 -10.31 -7.49
CA GLU A 39 22.68 -10.12 -8.66
C GLU A 39 21.97 -10.44 -9.98
N LEU A 40 21.16 -11.51 -10.03
CA LEU A 40 20.40 -11.88 -11.24
C LEU A 40 19.38 -10.80 -11.66
N VAL A 41 18.80 -10.07 -10.71
CA VAL A 41 17.85 -8.98 -11.00
C VAL A 41 18.52 -7.63 -11.21
N GLY A 42 19.86 -7.55 -11.24
CA GLY A 42 20.62 -6.32 -11.51
C GLY A 42 21.22 -5.64 -10.29
N GLY A 43 21.34 -6.36 -9.17
CA GLY A 43 22.07 -5.94 -7.98
C GLY A 43 21.33 -4.89 -7.13
N HIS A 44 22.07 -4.29 -6.19
CA HIS A 44 21.54 -3.27 -5.27
C HIS A 44 20.92 -2.07 -5.98
N ARG A 45 21.45 -1.66 -7.14
CA ARG A 45 20.91 -0.53 -7.90
C ARG A 45 19.45 -0.75 -8.30
N VAL A 46 19.12 -1.95 -8.79
CA VAL A 46 17.73 -2.26 -9.20
C VAL A 46 16.83 -2.37 -7.97
N MET A 47 17.31 -2.99 -6.89
CA MET A 47 16.54 -3.06 -5.64
C MET A 47 16.18 -1.65 -5.11
N ASP A 48 17.10 -0.69 -5.17
CA ASP A 48 16.83 0.69 -4.78
C ASP A 48 15.84 1.41 -5.71
N ILE A 49 15.90 1.13 -7.01
CA ILE A 49 14.91 1.66 -7.96
C ILE A 49 13.51 1.12 -7.61
N ILE A 50 13.38 -0.19 -7.38
CA ILE A 50 12.11 -0.83 -6.99
C ILE A 50 11.60 -0.20 -5.69
N ARG A 51 12.46 -0.05 -4.68
CA ARG A 51 12.08 0.58 -3.40
C ARG A 51 11.54 1.99 -3.60
N LYS A 52 12.24 2.82 -4.38
CA LYS A 52 11.83 4.20 -4.67
C LYS A 52 10.51 4.24 -5.44
N LEU A 53 10.34 3.37 -6.44
CA LEU A 53 9.09 3.27 -7.19
C LEU A 53 7.91 2.91 -6.29
N VAL A 54 8.07 1.93 -5.40
CA VAL A 54 7.01 1.55 -4.45
C VAL A 54 6.63 2.73 -3.56
N VAL A 55 7.62 3.46 -3.02
CA VAL A 55 7.36 4.66 -2.21
C VAL A 55 6.63 5.74 -3.02
N TYR A 56 7.07 6.03 -4.24
CA TYR A 56 6.40 7.02 -5.10
C TYR A 56 4.97 6.64 -5.43
N VAL A 57 4.69 5.36 -5.70
CA VAL A 57 3.33 4.87 -5.93
C VAL A 57 2.46 5.08 -4.69
N HIS A 58 2.94 4.74 -3.49
CA HIS A 58 2.16 4.93 -2.26
C HIS A 58 1.87 6.41 -1.98
N ILE A 59 2.84 7.30 -2.26
CA ILE A 59 2.62 8.75 -2.16
C ILE A 59 1.54 9.21 -3.14
N ALA A 60 1.62 8.78 -4.40
CA ALA A 60 0.62 9.13 -5.42
C ALA A 60 -0.78 8.61 -5.05
N GLU A 61 -0.88 7.36 -4.58
CA GLU A 61 -2.14 6.77 -4.10
C GLU A 61 -2.70 7.53 -2.89
N ALA A 62 -1.87 7.91 -1.93
CA ALA A 62 -2.29 8.68 -0.76
C ALA A 62 -2.81 10.07 -1.13
N LEU A 63 -2.15 10.76 -2.06
CA LEU A 63 -2.61 12.06 -2.58
C LEU A 63 -3.94 11.94 -3.33
N ALA A 64 -4.09 10.90 -4.15
CA ALA A 64 -5.36 10.63 -4.83
C ALA A 64 -6.49 10.34 -3.83
N MET A 65 -6.22 9.58 -2.77
CA MET A 65 -7.19 9.30 -1.70
C MET A 65 -7.61 10.58 -0.99
N PHE A 66 -6.64 11.45 -0.69
CA PHE A 66 -6.90 12.76 -0.09
C PHE A 66 -7.80 13.61 -0.99
N ALA A 67 -7.46 13.73 -2.27
CA ALA A 67 -8.23 14.50 -3.25
C ALA A 67 -9.67 13.98 -3.38
N VAL A 68 -9.88 12.66 -3.39
CA VAL A 68 -11.22 12.05 -3.42
C VAL A 68 -12.02 12.39 -2.16
N ASN A 69 -11.39 12.32 -0.98
CA ASN A 69 -12.06 12.69 0.27
C ASN A 69 -12.44 14.18 0.31
N VAL A 70 -11.56 15.06 -0.16
CA VAL A 70 -11.84 16.50 -0.30
C VAL A 70 -12.99 16.75 -1.27
N LYS A 71 -12.99 16.11 -2.45
CA LYS A 71 -14.08 16.23 -3.43
C LYS A 71 -15.44 15.76 -2.88
N ARG A 72 -15.43 14.81 -1.93
CA ARG A 72 -16.63 14.29 -1.25
C ARG A 72 -17.03 15.09 0.00
N ASN A 73 -16.39 16.23 0.27
CA ASN A 73 -16.60 17.04 1.48
C ASN A 73 -16.45 16.23 2.78
N ALA A 74 -15.57 15.23 2.78
CA ALA A 74 -15.33 14.43 3.97
C ALA A 74 -14.65 15.29 5.06
N PRO A 75 -14.93 15.05 6.36
CA PRO A 75 -14.22 15.73 7.45
C PRO A 75 -12.71 15.55 7.33
N LEU A 76 -11.94 16.59 7.65
CA LEU A 76 -10.47 16.57 7.51
C LEU A 76 -9.82 15.38 8.23
N GLY A 77 -10.29 15.02 9.42
CA GLY A 77 -9.81 13.85 10.16
C GLY A 77 -10.02 12.53 9.41
N THR A 78 -11.14 12.37 8.70
CA THR A 78 -11.43 11.21 7.85
C THR A 78 -10.54 11.19 6.62
N ALA A 79 -10.36 12.34 5.96
CA ALA A 79 -9.48 12.47 4.80
C ALA A 79 -8.03 12.10 5.15
N LEU A 80 -7.52 12.64 6.26
CA LEU A 80 -6.16 12.33 6.74
C LEU A 80 -6.02 10.86 7.14
N LYS A 81 -6.98 10.31 7.89
CA LYS A 81 -6.97 8.88 8.28
C LYS A 81 -6.85 7.97 7.05
N TRP A 82 -7.67 8.20 6.02
CA TRP A 82 -7.66 7.40 4.80
C TRP A 82 -6.40 7.59 3.97
N SER A 83 -5.88 8.81 3.88
CA SER A 83 -4.67 9.12 3.12
C SER A 83 -3.43 8.51 3.77
N LEU A 84 -3.29 8.62 5.09
CA LEU A 84 -2.21 7.97 5.84
C LEU A 84 -2.29 6.44 5.77
N THR A 85 -3.50 5.88 5.87
CA THR A 85 -3.69 4.42 5.70
C THR A 85 -3.26 3.97 4.30
N THR A 86 -3.60 4.76 3.28
CA THR A 86 -3.20 4.48 1.89
C THR A 86 -1.71 4.62 1.67
N LEU A 87 -1.05 5.58 2.33
CA LEU A 87 0.40 5.73 2.27
C LEU A 87 1.14 4.51 2.83
N VAL A 88 0.57 3.84 3.84
CA VAL A 88 1.18 2.67 4.49
C VAL A 88 0.80 1.35 3.81
N VAL A 89 -0.48 1.22 3.43
CA VAL A 89 -1.04 -0.06 2.97
C VAL A 89 -1.19 -0.12 1.46
N GLY A 90 -1.26 1.02 0.78
CA GLY A 90 -1.46 1.13 -0.67
C GLY A 90 -2.85 0.70 -1.14
N TYR A 91 -2.95 0.22 -2.37
CA TYR A 91 -4.17 -0.27 -3.03
C TYR A 91 -5.22 -1.02 -2.17
N PRO A 92 -4.90 -1.93 -1.24
CA PRO A 92 -5.89 -2.53 -0.34
C PRO A 92 -6.75 -1.53 0.46
N SER A 93 -6.21 -0.34 0.78
CA SER A 93 -6.99 0.72 1.44
C SER A 93 -8.12 1.23 0.52
N TRP A 94 -7.89 1.31 -0.79
CA TRP A 94 -8.86 1.75 -1.79
C TRP A 94 -10.04 0.80 -1.93
N ILE A 95 -9.80 -0.52 -1.92
CA ILE A 95 -10.87 -1.53 -1.94
C ILE A 95 -11.79 -1.32 -0.72
N THR A 96 -11.18 -1.11 0.44
CA THR A 96 -11.90 -0.94 1.70
C THR A 96 -12.68 0.38 1.71
N PHE A 97 -12.06 1.47 1.25
CA PHE A 97 -12.68 2.78 1.09
C PHE A 97 -13.88 2.76 0.12
N GLY A 98 -13.71 2.15 -1.07
CA GLY A 98 -14.75 2.07 -2.10
C GLY A 98 -16.00 1.31 -1.63
N ARG A 99 -15.81 0.18 -0.95
CA ARG A 99 -16.91 -0.59 -0.34
C ARG A 99 -17.70 0.23 0.67
N MET A 100 -17.03 1.09 1.44
CA MET A 100 -17.71 1.94 2.40
C MET A 100 -18.51 3.06 1.76
N SER A 101 -17.98 3.74 0.73
CA SER A 101 -18.79 4.76 0.04
C SER A 101 -20.06 4.19 -0.54
N HIS A 102 -19.99 2.98 -1.12
CA HIS A 102 -21.15 2.34 -1.72
C HIS A 102 -22.22 1.94 -0.69
N ILE A 103 -21.83 1.66 0.56
CA ILE A 103 -22.77 1.39 1.65
C ILE A 103 -23.45 2.68 2.12
N THR A 104 -22.69 3.77 2.26
CA THR A 104 -23.25 5.07 2.67
C THR A 104 -24.26 5.59 1.64
N ASP A 105 -23.98 5.42 0.34
CA ASP A 105 -24.88 5.85 -0.74
C ASP A 105 -26.18 5.01 -0.82
N LEU A 106 -26.21 3.80 -0.25
CA LEU A 106 -27.41 2.95 -0.17
C LEU A 106 -28.26 3.21 1.09
N GLN A 107 -27.74 3.99 2.05
CA GLN A 107 -28.40 4.31 3.31
C GLN A 107 -28.86 5.78 3.40
N ALA A 108 -28.58 6.58 2.36
CA ALA A 108 -29.05 7.95 2.17
C ALA A 108 -30.24 7.97 1.20
#